data_AF-A0A8B4GIN0-F1
#
_entry.id   AF-A0A8B4GIN0-F1
#
_cell.length_a   1.000
_cell.length_b   1.000
_cell.length_c   1.000
_cell.angle_alpha   90.00
_cell.angle_beta   90.00
_cell.angle_gamma   90.00
#
_symmetry.space_group_name_H-M   'P 1'
#
loop_
_entity.id
_entity.type
_entity.pdbx_description
1 polymer ?
#
loop_
_entity_poly.entity_id
_entity_poly.type
_entity_poly.pdbx_seq_one_letter_code
_entity_poly.pdbx_strand_id
1 'polypeptide(L)'
;MSLNLSQPTINRRHWAFGLWPLLPFTLALAAAALLAWHYWPQLLMQSVVWQKALHQQMAGLLQQVKAAPQQAGLALTLFSLGYGVLHALGPGHGKVVIATYLATHPARLKSSLKLTFAASLVQGGVAIALVTLMLVILQLSSRQLHQSSFWLEKGSFILVMLLGVLLSWRALKRLFAAIKAMRPAPALRINSLTPLTAEHVHSADCGCGHRHLPSDSELQAGSDWRTQTAIVLAMGMRPCSGAILVLLFSKVIGVFGWGVISALAMAFGTSLTISMLALLVHYSRRLAVRLSRSRAPAAWSAVAWGSLALAGGLILLATGLLLYVSAQPEFGGGIRPFSR
;
A
#
# COMPACT_ATOMS: atom_id res chain seq x y z
N MET A 1 -4.54 -19.85 62.89
CA MET A 1 -3.83 -18.76 62.23
C MET A 1 -4.52 -18.50 60.90
N SER A 2 -5.43 -17.54 60.85
CA SER A 2 -6.28 -17.24 59.68
C SER A 2 -5.55 -16.29 58.73
N LEU A 3 -5.18 -16.79 57.55
CA LEU A 3 -4.58 -15.98 56.49
C LEU A 3 -5.68 -15.15 55.81
N ASN A 4 -5.74 -13.87 56.18
CA ASN A 4 -6.52 -12.86 55.46
C ASN A 4 -5.84 -12.54 54.13
N LEU A 5 -6.36 -13.09 53.03
CA LEU A 5 -5.98 -12.69 51.67
C LEU A 5 -6.73 -11.40 51.32
N SER A 6 -6.05 -10.27 51.48
CA SER A 6 -6.52 -8.98 50.98
C SER A 6 -6.66 -9.04 49.46
N GLN A 7 -7.89 -8.90 48.96
CA GLN A 7 -8.14 -8.69 47.53
C GLN A 7 -7.50 -7.36 47.11
N PRO A 8 -6.75 -7.30 45.99
CA PRO A 8 -6.22 -6.04 45.51
C PRO A 8 -7.39 -5.19 45.02
N THR A 9 -7.67 -4.08 45.71
CA THR A 9 -8.60 -3.06 45.24
C THR A 9 -8.07 -2.48 43.92
N ILE A 10 -8.64 -2.91 42.79
CA ILE A 10 -8.31 -2.35 41.48
C ILE A 10 -8.82 -0.91 41.45
N ASN A 11 -7.90 0.02 41.66
CA ASN A 11 -8.15 1.45 41.70
C ASN A 11 -8.58 1.96 40.30
N ARG A 12 -9.88 1.93 40.01
CA ARG A 12 -10.48 2.32 38.71
C ARG A 12 -10.19 3.78 38.28
N ARG A 13 -9.70 4.63 39.18
CA ARG A 13 -9.59 6.09 38.98
C ARG A 13 -8.36 6.55 38.17
N HIS A 14 -7.32 5.70 38.01
CA HIS A 14 -6.09 6.05 37.29
C HIS A 14 -6.09 5.76 35.78
N TRP A 15 -7.13 5.10 35.26
CA TRP A 15 -7.19 4.74 33.84
C TRP A 15 -7.43 5.98 32.95
N ALA A 16 -8.35 6.87 33.34
CA ALA A 16 -8.73 8.06 32.59
C ALA A 16 -7.58 9.10 32.49
N PHE A 17 -6.80 9.30 33.55
CA PHE A 17 -5.69 10.28 33.58
C PHE A 17 -4.48 9.87 32.73
N GLY A 18 -4.32 8.59 32.39
CA GLY A 18 -3.23 8.14 31.52
C GLY A 18 -3.51 8.23 30.02
N LEU A 19 -4.72 8.68 29.64
CA LEU A 19 -5.10 8.92 28.24
C LEU A 19 -4.84 10.38 27.82
N TRP A 20 -4.38 11.25 28.73
CA TRP A 20 -4.01 12.64 28.43
C TRP A 20 -3.13 12.83 27.18
N PRO A 21 -2.06 12.05 26.91
CA PRO A 21 -1.26 12.25 25.69
C PRO A 21 -1.95 11.77 24.40
N LEU A 22 -3.02 10.96 24.49
CA LEU A 22 -3.80 10.54 23.34
C LEU A 22 -4.78 11.63 22.89
N LEU A 23 -5.27 12.48 23.79
CA LEU A 23 -6.12 13.62 23.45
C LEU A 23 -5.45 14.64 22.50
N PRO A 24 -4.25 15.20 22.76
CA PRO A 24 -3.59 16.11 21.84
C PRO A 24 -3.15 15.39 20.56
N PHE A 25 -2.79 14.11 20.61
CA PHE A 25 -2.47 13.33 19.41
C PHE A 25 -3.70 13.11 18.51
N THR A 26 -4.84 12.72 19.09
CA THR A 26 -6.10 12.54 18.36
C THR A 26 -6.66 13.87 17.86
N LEU A 27 -6.54 14.95 18.65
CA LEU A 27 -6.86 16.31 18.22
C LEU A 27 -5.95 16.79 17.09
N ALA A 28 -4.64 16.53 17.16
CA ALA A 28 -3.71 16.85 16.08
C ALA A 28 -3.99 16.04 14.81
N LEU A 29 -4.34 14.76 14.94
CA LEU A 29 -4.78 13.91 13.82
C LEU A 29 -6.09 14.39 13.22
N ALA A 30 -7.07 14.74 14.05
CA ALA A 30 -8.35 15.29 13.60
C ALA A 30 -8.15 16.65 12.92
N ALA A 31 -7.33 17.53 13.48
CA ALA A 31 -6.97 18.81 12.86
C ALA A 31 -6.25 18.60 11.53
N ALA A 32 -5.27 17.69 11.47
CA ALA A 32 -4.59 17.33 10.22
C ALA A 32 -5.56 16.75 9.18
N ALA A 33 -6.50 15.91 9.58
CA ALA A 33 -7.53 15.35 8.70
C ALA A 33 -8.51 16.42 8.20
N LEU A 34 -8.92 17.36 9.05
CA LEU A 34 -9.78 18.48 8.69
C LEU A 34 -9.07 19.46 7.75
N LEU A 35 -7.79 19.79 8.03
CA LEU A 35 -6.96 20.59 7.13
C LEU A 35 -6.78 19.88 5.79
N ALA A 36 -6.46 18.58 5.81
CA ALA A 36 -6.34 17.78 4.59
C ALA A 36 -7.65 17.80 3.78
N TRP A 37 -8.82 17.66 4.44
CA TRP A 37 -10.13 17.73 3.79
C TRP A 37 -10.42 19.12 3.19
N HIS A 38 -10.09 20.19 3.92
CA HIS A 38 -10.32 21.56 3.48
C HIS A 38 -9.45 21.93 2.26
N TYR A 39 -8.16 21.59 2.30
CA TYR A 39 -7.21 21.85 1.21
C TYR A 39 -7.27 20.80 0.09
N TRP A 40 -8.00 19.69 0.29
CA TRP A 40 -8.07 18.58 -0.67
C TRP A 40 -8.43 19.05 -2.08
N PRO A 41 -9.53 19.80 -2.32
CA PRO A 41 -9.92 20.16 -3.68
C PRO A 41 -8.88 21.05 -4.39
N GLN A 42 -8.19 21.91 -3.63
CA GLN A 42 -7.15 22.79 -4.15
C GLN A 42 -5.89 22.00 -4.51
N LEU A 43 -5.47 21.07 -3.65
CA LEU A 43 -4.35 20.16 -3.92
C LEU A 43 -4.63 19.28 -5.14
N LEU A 44 -5.85 18.77 -5.27
CA LEU A 44 -6.30 18.03 -6.46
C LEU A 44 -6.13 18.88 -7.72
N MET A 45 -6.73 20.07 -7.75
CA MET A 45 -6.68 20.96 -8.91
C MET A 45 -5.24 21.36 -9.27
N GLN A 46 -4.43 21.74 -8.29
CA GLN A 46 -3.03 22.12 -8.51
C GLN A 46 -2.22 20.95 -9.08
N SER A 47 -2.43 19.74 -8.57
CA SER A 47 -1.74 18.55 -9.08
C SER A 47 -2.08 18.26 -10.55
N VAL A 48 -3.33 18.47 -10.98
CA VAL A 48 -3.75 18.29 -12.38
C VAL A 48 -3.11 19.35 -13.27
N VAL A 49 -3.09 20.60 -12.82
CA VAL A 49 -2.42 21.70 -13.54
C VAL A 49 -0.93 21.42 -13.70
N TRP A 50 -0.25 21.01 -12.63
CA TRP A 50 1.17 20.65 -12.68
C TRP A 50 1.43 19.44 -13.57
N GLN A 51 0.60 18.39 -13.51
CA GLN A 51 0.72 17.24 -14.41
C GLN A 51 0.57 17.65 -15.87
N LYS A 52 -0.42 18.50 -16.20
CA LYS A 52 -0.60 19.01 -17.57
C LYS A 52 0.60 19.83 -18.04
N ALA A 53 1.08 20.75 -17.20
CA ALA A 53 2.24 21.59 -17.51
C ALA A 53 3.50 20.75 -17.75
N LEU A 54 3.75 19.74 -16.90
CA LEU A 54 4.87 18.83 -17.05
C LEU A 54 4.76 17.99 -18.33
N HIS A 55 3.57 17.49 -18.69
CA HIS A 55 3.38 16.78 -19.96
C HIS A 55 3.69 17.66 -21.17
N GLN A 56 3.26 18.93 -21.15
CA GLN A 56 3.54 19.89 -22.21
C GLN A 56 5.05 20.17 -22.33
N GLN A 57 5.75 20.33 -21.20
CA GLN A 57 7.20 20.51 -21.18
C GLN A 57 7.95 19.28 -21.70
N MET A 58 7.55 18.06 -21.30
CA MET A 58 8.13 16.82 -21.82
C MET A 58 7.92 16.68 -23.34
N ALA A 59 6.75 17.04 -23.85
CA ALA A 59 6.50 17.05 -25.29
C ALA A 59 7.38 18.06 -26.05
N GLY A 60 7.59 19.26 -25.48
CA GLY A 60 8.52 20.25 -26.02
C GLY A 60 9.98 19.77 -26.01
N LEU A 61 10.43 19.15 -24.91
CA LEU A 61 11.76 18.57 -24.82
C LEU A 61 11.96 17.43 -25.82
N LEU A 62 10.95 16.57 -26.02
CA LEU A 62 10.99 15.51 -27.04
C LEU A 62 11.23 16.06 -28.45
N GLN A 63 10.65 17.22 -28.79
CA GLN A 63 10.90 17.86 -30.09
C GLN A 63 12.36 18.35 -30.19
N GLN A 64 12.90 18.92 -29.10
CA GLN A 64 14.27 19.43 -29.05
C GLN A 64 15.34 18.32 -29.08
N VAL A 65 15.01 17.12 -28.58
CA VAL A 65 15.90 15.94 -28.64
C VAL A 65 16.32 15.60 -30.07
N LYS A 66 15.48 15.90 -31.08
CA LYS A 66 15.86 15.67 -32.48
C LYS A 66 17.02 16.56 -32.94
N ALA A 67 17.12 17.78 -32.42
CA ALA A 67 18.17 18.73 -32.76
C ALA A 67 19.41 18.60 -31.86
N ALA A 68 19.22 18.38 -30.56
CA ALA A 68 20.29 18.26 -29.58
C ALA A 68 20.08 17.02 -28.67
N PRO A 69 20.39 15.80 -29.17
CA PRO A 69 19.99 14.55 -28.51
C PRO A 69 20.48 14.42 -27.07
N GLN A 70 21.74 14.76 -26.79
CA GLN A 70 22.29 14.59 -25.45
C GLN A 70 21.77 15.63 -24.46
N GLN A 71 21.83 16.92 -24.79
CA GLN A 71 21.41 17.99 -23.87
C GLN A 71 19.91 17.93 -23.58
N ALA A 72 19.08 17.90 -24.64
CA ALA A 72 17.64 17.84 -24.48
C ALA A 72 17.17 16.46 -23.98
N GLY A 73 17.88 15.38 -24.30
CA GLY A 73 17.57 14.04 -23.81
C GLY A 73 17.82 13.88 -22.30
N LEU A 74 18.91 14.45 -21.80
CA LEU A 74 19.22 14.47 -20.37
C LEU A 74 18.22 15.34 -19.62
N ALA A 75 17.88 16.52 -20.16
CA ALA A 75 16.81 17.36 -19.63
C ALA A 75 15.46 16.63 -19.60
N LEU A 76 15.07 15.96 -20.68
CA LEU A 76 13.87 15.14 -20.76
C LEU A 76 13.86 14.04 -19.69
N THR A 77 14.99 13.37 -19.49
CA THR A 77 15.13 12.31 -18.49
C THR A 77 14.93 12.84 -17.07
N LEU A 78 15.56 13.97 -16.74
CA LEU A 78 15.42 14.62 -15.43
C LEU A 78 14.00 15.15 -15.20
N PHE A 79 13.38 15.77 -16.22
CA PHE A 79 11.99 16.21 -16.16
C PHE A 79 11.03 15.03 -15.99
N SER A 80 11.29 13.90 -16.67
CA SER A 80 10.48 12.68 -16.54
C SER A 80 10.60 12.04 -15.15
N LEU A 81 11.80 12.09 -14.55
CA LEU A 81 12.02 11.68 -13.17
C LEU A 81 11.25 12.56 -12.18
N GLY A 82 11.33 13.89 -12.34
CA GLY A 82 10.56 14.85 -11.54
C GLY A 82 9.05 14.67 -11.71
N TYR A 83 8.60 14.43 -12.95
CA TYR A 83 7.21 14.04 -13.23
C TYR A 83 6.86 12.74 -12.51
N GLY A 84 7.71 11.71 -12.51
CA GLY A 84 7.47 10.47 -11.76
C GLY A 84 7.26 10.71 -10.26
N VAL A 85 8.10 11.56 -9.65
CA VAL A 85 8.00 11.93 -8.23
C VAL A 85 6.68 12.64 -7.92
N LEU A 86 6.36 13.69 -8.69
CA LEU A 86 5.16 14.50 -8.51
C LEU A 86 3.89 13.75 -8.89
N HIS A 87 3.96 12.96 -9.96
CA HIS A 87 2.88 12.09 -10.38
C HIS A 87 2.54 11.19 -9.21
N ALA A 88 3.49 10.51 -8.57
CA ALA A 88 3.24 9.64 -7.43
C ALA A 88 2.58 10.33 -6.21
N LEU A 89 2.75 11.64 -6.04
CA LEU A 89 2.08 12.45 -5.00
C LEU A 89 0.67 12.90 -5.40
N GLY A 90 0.42 13.07 -6.70
CA GLY A 90 -0.86 13.50 -7.21
C GLY A 90 -1.99 12.50 -6.93
N PRO A 91 -3.25 12.96 -6.87
CA PRO A 91 -4.41 12.11 -6.70
C PRO A 91 -4.47 11.05 -7.78
N GLY A 92 -4.76 9.84 -7.36
CA GLY A 92 -4.75 8.70 -8.24
C GLY A 92 -5.31 7.48 -7.58
N HIS A 93 -6.25 6.87 -8.28
CA HIS A 93 -6.96 5.64 -7.97
C HIS A 93 -6.05 4.53 -7.38
N GLY A 94 -4.91 4.22 -8.01
CA GLY A 94 -3.98 3.17 -7.55
C GLY A 94 -3.12 3.53 -6.34
N LYS A 95 -2.99 4.80 -5.98
CA LYS A 95 -2.13 5.25 -4.86
C LYS A 95 -2.83 5.13 -3.53
N VAL A 96 -4.15 5.32 -3.52
CA VAL A 96 -4.99 5.03 -2.36
C VAL A 96 -4.86 3.55 -1.99
N VAL A 97 -4.89 2.65 -2.98
CA VAL A 97 -4.69 1.21 -2.80
C VAL A 97 -3.34 0.89 -2.12
N ILE A 98 -2.24 1.48 -2.61
CA ILE A 98 -0.89 1.28 -2.02
C ILE A 98 -0.83 1.84 -0.60
N ALA A 99 -1.34 3.05 -0.39
CA ALA A 99 -1.36 3.70 0.92
C ALA A 99 -2.18 2.87 1.94
N THR A 100 -3.36 2.39 1.56
CA THR A 100 -4.20 1.52 2.39
C THR A 100 -3.53 0.19 2.68
N TYR A 101 -2.99 -0.49 1.66
CA TYR A 101 -2.31 -1.78 1.86
C TYR A 101 -1.16 -1.63 2.85
N LEU A 102 -0.33 -0.61 2.67
CA LEU A 102 0.83 -0.34 3.52
C LEU A 102 0.45 0.13 4.94
N ALA A 103 -0.66 0.85 5.08
CA ALA A 103 -1.20 1.28 6.36
C ALA A 103 -1.88 0.15 7.14
N THR A 104 -2.42 -0.86 6.48
CA THR A 104 -3.22 -1.92 7.13
C THR A 104 -2.47 -3.23 7.30
N HIS A 105 -1.46 -3.51 6.47
CA HIS A 105 -0.67 -4.73 6.53
C HIS A 105 0.73 -4.45 7.10
N PRO A 106 1.14 -5.11 8.19
CA PRO A 106 2.47 -4.97 8.78
C PRO A 106 3.51 -5.70 7.92
N ALA A 107 3.87 -5.14 6.77
CA ALA A 107 5.00 -5.60 5.99
C ALA A 107 6.30 -5.01 6.57
N ARG A 108 7.36 -5.84 6.69
CA ARG A 108 8.69 -5.36 7.08
C ARG A 108 9.13 -4.28 6.09
N LEU A 109 9.62 -3.13 6.57
CA LEU A 109 10.04 -1.98 5.75
C LEU A 109 10.85 -2.39 4.50
N LYS A 110 11.84 -3.27 4.67
CA LYS A 110 12.67 -3.78 3.56
C LYS A 110 11.85 -4.52 2.48
N SER A 111 10.86 -5.30 2.88
CA SER A 111 9.98 -6.03 1.96
C SER A 111 9.03 -5.07 1.26
N SER A 112 8.44 -4.11 1.98
CA SER A 112 7.57 -3.09 1.38
C SER A 112 8.28 -2.26 0.33
N LEU A 113 9.50 -1.79 0.61
CA LEU A 113 10.30 -1.01 -0.32
C LEU A 113 10.65 -1.81 -1.60
N LYS A 114 11.01 -3.09 -1.45
CA LYS A 114 11.27 -3.97 -2.60
C LYS A 114 10.01 -4.16 -3.46
N LEU A 115 8.86 -4.39 -2.83
CA LEU A 115 7.58 -4.58 -3.54
C LEU A 115 7.17 -3.33 -4.30
N THR A 116 7.27 -2.16 -3.67
CA THR A 116 6.87 -0.89 -4.32
C THR A 116 7.81 -0.52 -5.46
N PHE A 117 9.11 -0.75 -5.29
CA PHE A 117 10.08 -0.57 -6.37
C PHE A 117 9.85 -1.54 -7.54
N ALA A 118 9.63 -2.83 -7.25
CA ALA A 118 9.30 -3.82 -8.26
C ALA A 118 8.00 -3.46 -9.01
N ALA A 119 6.96 -3.05 -8.28
CA ALA A 119 5.68 -2.64 -8.87
C ALA A 119 5.86 -1.45 -9.82
N SER A 120 6.60 -0.40 -9.44
CA SER A 120 6.85 0.75 -10.32
C SER A 120 7.66 0.39 -11.57
N LEU A 121 8.64 -0.51 -11.45
CA LEU A 121 9.40 -0.98 -12.61
C LEU A 121 8.55 -1.81 -13.56
N VAL A 122 7.73 -2.73 -13.02
CA VAL A 122 6.74 -3.47 -13.83
C VAL A 122 5.79 -2.50 -14.51
N GLN A 123 5.36 -1.43 -13.83
CA GLN A 123 4.50 -0.40 -14.41
C GLN A 123 5.12 0.29 -15.63
N GLY A 124 6.38 0.72 -15.52
CA GLY A 124 7.13 1.29 -16.65
C GLY A 124 7.37 0.26 -17.75
N GLY A 125 7.74 -0.97 -17.37
CA GLY A 125 7.97 -2.08 -18.28
C GLY A 125 6.74 -2.47 -19.09
N VAL A 126 5.56 -2.54 -18.44
CA VAL A 126 4.28 -2.82 -19.11
C VAL A 126 3.93 -1.70 -20.08
N ALA A 127 4.16 -0.43 -19.73
CA ALA A 127 3.96 0.67 -20.67
C ALA A 127 4.89 0.57 -21.89
N ILE A 128 6.18 0.30 -21.68
CA ILE A 128 7.17 0.12 -22.76
C ILE A 128 6.78 -1.07 -23.64
N ALA A 129 6.47 -2.22 -23.04
CA ALA A 129 6.07 -3.43 -23.75
C ALA A 129 4.79 -3.21 -24.56
N LEU A 130 3.76 -2.60 -23.96
CA LEU A 130 2.50 -2.29 -24.61
C LEU A 130 2.71 -1.37 -25.82
N VAL A 131 3.43 -0.25 -25.65
CA VAL A 131 3.64 0.71 -26.75
C VAL A 131 4.51 0.11 -27.84
N THR A 132 5.55 -0.63 -27.49
CA THR A 132 6.41 -1.32 -28.47
C THR A 132 5.60 -2.34 -29.26
N LEU A 133 4.82 -3.19 -28.57
CA LEU A 133 3.98 -4.18 -29.23
C LEU A 133 2.95 -3.52 -30.16
N MET A 134 2.20 -2.53 -29.67
CA MET A 134 1.13 -1.91 -30.44
C MET A 134 1.65 -1.06 -31.61
N LEU A 135 2.62 -0.18 -31.37
CA LEU A 135 3.03 0.84 -32.36
C LEU A 135 4.25 0.46 -33.18
N VAL A 136 5.14 -0.40 -32.66
CA VAL A 136 6.37 -0.79 -33.36
C VAL A 136 6.20 -2.13 -34.07
N ILE A 137 5.66 -3.14 -33.36
CA ILE A 137 5.51 -4.50 -33.89
C ILE A 137 4.23 -4.62 -34.73
N LEU A 138 3.06 -4.34 -34.14
CA LEU A 138 1.77 -4.52 -34.80
C LEU A 138 1.34 -3.33 -35.65
N GLN A 139 2.05 -2.19 -35.55
CA GLN A 139 1.78 -0.95 -36.30
C GLN A 139 0.32 -0.47 -36.22
N LEU A 140 -0.31 -0.70 -35.07
CA LEU A 140 -1.70 -0.34 -34.80
C LEU A 140 -1.84 1.15 -34.49
N SER A 141 -3.08 1.64 -34.58
CA SER A 141 -3.39 3.05 -34.32
C SER A 141 -3.26 3.43 -32.84
N SER A 142 -3.04 4.72 -32.56
CA SER A 142 -3.08 5.26 -31.20
C SER A 142 -4.39 4.94 -30.47
N ARG A 143 -5.52 4.91 -31.20
CA ARG A 143 -6.82 4.52 -30.64
C ARG A 143 -6.79 3.11 -30.05
N GLN A 144 -6.22 2.14 -30.76
CA GLN A 144 -6.10 0.76 -30.28
C GLN A 144 -5.14 0.65 -29.09
N LEU A 145 -4.06 1.44 -29.05
CA LEU A 145 -3.17 1.53 -27.89
C LEU A 145 -3.93 2.01 -26.63
N HIS A 146 -4.73 3.07 -26.75
CA HIS A 146 -5.55 3.58 -25.63
C HIS A 146 -6.61 2.55 -25.18
N GLN A 147 -7.23 1.83 -26.11
CA GLN A 147 -8.15 0.72 -25.78
C GLN A 147 -7.45 -0.42 -25.04
N SER A 148 -6.28 -0.86 -25.50
CA SER A 148 -5.50 -1.90 -24.82
C SER A 148 -5.08 -1.45 -23.42
N SER A 149 -4.66 -0.19 -23.26
CA SER A 149 -4.37 0.40 -21.95
C SER A 149 -5.59 0.40 -21.03
N PHE A 150 -6.78 0.72 -21.55
CA PHE A 150 -8.02 0.69 -20.78
C PHE A 150 -8.36 -0.72 -20.26
N TRP A 151 -8.21 -1.74 -21.09
CA TRP A 151 -8.46 -3.13 -20.68
C TRP A 151 -7.42 -3.64 -19.68
N LEU A 152 -6.14 -3.28 -19.83
CA LEU A 152 -5.11 -3.55 -18.83
C LEU A 152 -5.42 -2.87 -17.50
N GLU A 153 -5.91 -1.63 -17.54
CA GLU A 153 -6.35 -0.91 -16.34
C GLU A 153 -7.52 -1.63 -15.65
N LYS A 154 -8.57 -2.01 -16.39
CA LYS A 154 -9.69 -2.79 -15.81
C LYS A 154 -9.24 -4.13 -15.24
N GLY A 155 -8.35 -4.84 -15.92
CA GLY A 155 -7.74 -6.08 -15.44
C GLY A 155 -7.00 -5.89 -14.12
N SER A 156 -6.25 -4.79 -13.98
CA SER A 156 -5.56 -4.42 -12.74
C SER A 156 -6.54 -4.22 -11.57
N PHE A 157 -7.70 -3.60 -11.80
CA PHE A 157 -8.71 -3.42 -10.76
C PHE A 157 -9.35 -4.73 -10.31
N ILE A 158 -9.59 -5.66 -11.24
CA ILE A 158 -10.05 -7.01 -10.90
C ILE A 158 -9.04 -7.71 -9.99
N LEU A 159 -7.74 -7.62 -10.31
CA LEU A 159 -6.69 -8.20 -9.47
C LEU A 159 -6.61 -7.56 -8.08
N VAL A 160 -6.79 -6.24 -7.99
CA VAL A 160 -6.86 -5.53 -6.70
C VAL A 160 -8.08 -5.98 -5.89
N MET A 161 -9.25 -6.15 -6.52
CA MET A 161 -10.44 -6.67 -5.85
C MET A 161 -10.22 -8.10 -5.34
N LEU A 162 -9.66 -8.98 -6.17
CA LEU A 162 -9.33 -10.36 -5.78
C LEU A 162 -8.36 -10.40 -4.59
N LEU A 163 -7.33 -9.54 -4.59
CA LEU A 163 -6.43 -9.38 -3.46
C LEU A 163 -7.20 -8.91 -2.21
N GLY A 164 -8.09 -7.93 -2.34
CA GLY A 164 -8.96 -7.45 -1.26
C GLY A 164 -9.82 -8.57 -0.66
N VAL A 165 -10.44 -9.42 -1.50
CA VAL A 165 -11.18 -10.61 -1.06
C VAL A 165 -10.28 -11.57 -0.29
N LEU A 166 -9.11 -11.92 -0.85
CA LEU A 166 -8.17 -12.87 -0.25
C LEU A 166 -7.67 -12.40 1.11
N LEU A 167 -7.32 -11.11 1.23
CA LEU A 167 -6.85 -10.52 2.49
C LEU A 167 -7.97 -10.45 3.53
N SER A 168 -9.19 -10.05 3.11
CA SER A 168 -10.37 -10.03 3.98
C SER A 168 -10.70 -11.42 4.52
N TRP A 169 -10.67 -12.44 3.66
CA TRP A 169 -10.92 -13.83 4.04
C TRP A 169 -9.89 -14.35 5.04
N ARG A 170 -8.60 -14.08 4.81
CA ARG A 170 -7.51 -14.46 5.73
C ARG A 170 -7.65 -13.75 7.08
N ALA A 171 -7.95 -12.45 7.08
CA ALA A 171 -8.17 -11.68 8.29
C ALA A 171 -9.38 -12.18 9.08
N LEU A 172 -10.47 -12.51 8.39
CA LEU A 172 -11.69 -13.05 8.99
C LEU A 172 -11.43 -14.40 9.66
N LYS A 173 -10.71 -15.33 9.00
CA LYS A 173 -10.30 -16.62 9.61
C LYS A 173 -9.46 -16.42 10.87
N ARG A 174 -8.51 -15.49 10.84
CA ARG A 174 -7.66 -15.15 12.02
C ARG A 174 -8.49 -14.58 13.16
N LEU A 175 -9.44 -13.69 12.85
CA LEU A 175 -10.35 -13.11 13.84
C LEU A 175 -11.24 -14.19 14.46
N PHE A 176 -11.83 -15.08 13.66
CA PHE A 176 -12.61 -16.22 14.16
C PHE A 176 -11.80 -17.14 15.07
N ALA A 177 -10.54 -17.45 14.71
CA ALA A 177 -9.66 -18.25 15.54
C ALA A 177 -9.33 -17.56 16.88
N ALA A 178 -9.03 -16.26 16.85
CA ALA A 178 -8.78 -15.46 18.05
C ALA A 178 -10.00 -15.40 18.97
N ILE A 179 -11.20 -15.19 18.41
CA ILE A 179 -12.46 -15.20 19.18
C ILE A 179 -12.72 -16.59 19.78
N LYS A 180 -12.47 -17.66 19.02
CA LYS A 180 -12.61 -19.04 19.54
C LYS A 180 -11.64 -19.34 20.67
N ALA A 181 -10.40 -18.83 20.60
CA ALA A 181 -9.40 -18.98 21.66
C ALA A 181 -9.70 -18.17 22.93
N MET A 182 -10.52 -17.12 22.84
CA MET A 182 -11.02 -16.36 23.99
C MET A 182 -12.22 -17.01 24.69
N ARG A 183 -12.76 -18.11 24.15
CA ARG A 183 -13.78 -18.88 24.86
C ARG A 183 -13.15 -19.47 26.13
N PRO A 184 -13.79 -19.36 27.30
CA PRO A 184 -13.26 -19.91 28.53
C PRO A 184 -13.03 -21.41 28.35
N ALA A 185 -11.78 -21.85 28.53
CA ALA A 185 -11.50 -23.27 28.67
C ALA A 185 -12.25 -23.78 29.90
N PRO A 186 -12.79 -25.02 29.87
CA PRO A 186 -13.38 -25.61 31.06
C PRO A 186 -12.35 -25.53 32.20
N ALA A 187 -12.80 -25.10 33.38
CA ALA A 187 -11.93 -24.95 34.54
C ALA A 187 -11.16 -26.25 34.77
N LEU A 188 -9.82 -26.19 34.74
CA LEU A 188 -8.97 -27.31 35.07
C LEU A 188 -9.27 -27.72 36.51
N ARG A 189 -9.93 -28.87 36.70
CA ARG A 189 -10.05 -29.51 38.01
C ARG A 189 -8.69 -30.07 38.38
N ILE A 190 -7.99 -29.36 39.25
CA ILE A 190 -6.74 -29.83 39.86
C ILE A 190 -7.14 -30.88 40.90
N ASN A 191 -7.08 -32.16 40.53
CA ASN A 191 -7.44 -33.26 41.42
C ASN A 191 -6.36 -33.56 42.48
N SER A 192 -5.11 -33.17 42.22
CA SER A 192 -3.99 -33.37 43.16
C SER A 192 -2.83 -32.43 42.85
N LEU A 193 -2.21 -31.87 43.88
CA LEU A 193 -0.95 -31.14 43.80
C LEU A 193 0.15 -32.04 44.38
N THR A 194 0.94 -32.68 43.53
CA THR A 194 2.12 -33.45 43.94
C THR A 194 3.36 -32.57 43.80
N PRO A 195 4.14 -32.34 44.88
CA PRO A 195 5.39 -31.59 44.79
C PRO A 195 6.38 -32.34 43.89
N LEU A 196 6.95 -31.63 42.90
CA LEU A 196 8.04 -32.16 42.09
C LEU A 196 9.29 -32.30 42.96
N THR A 197 9.97 -33.44 42.85
CA THR A 197 11.25 -33.70 43.51
C THR A 197 12.33 -32.74 42.98
N ALA A 198 13.36 -32.46 43.80
CA ALA A 198 14.40 -31.47 43.52
C ALA A 198 15.30 -31.78 42.29
N GLU A 199 15.10 -32.92 41.64
CA GLU A 199 15.91 -33.42 40.51
C GLU A 199 15.12 -33.45 39.19
N HIS A 200 14.24 -32.47 38.97
CA HIS A 200 13.57 -32.37 37.68
C HIS A 200 14.55 -31.87 36.60
N VAL A 201 15.03 -32.79 35.77
CA VAL A 201 15.78 -32.48 34.55
C VAL A 201 14.79 -32.21 33.41
N HIS A 202 14.82 -30.99 32.86
CA HIS A 202 14.10 -30.66 31.64
C HIS A 202 14.82 -31.31 30.45
N SER A 203 14.15 -32.22 29.74
CA SER A 203 14.65 -32.68 28.44
C SER A 203 14.45 -31.58 27.39
N ALA A 204 15.19 -31.65 26.27
CA ALA A 204 15.03 -30.74 25.13
C ALA A 204 13.60 -30.76 24.54
N ASP A 205 12.81 -31.79 24.86
CA ASP A 205 11.40 -31.97 24.45
C ASP A 205 10.40 -31.68 25.59
N CYS A 206 10.80 -30.95 26.63
CA CYS A 206 9.88 -30.57 27.72
C CYS A 206 8.79 -29.61 27.19
N GLY A 207 7.62 -30.18 26.89
CA GLY A 207 6.44 -29.51 26.35
C GLY A 207 5.71 -28.61 27.35
N CYS A 208 6.40 -27.64 27.95
CA CYS A 208 5.75 -26.58 28.71
C CYS A 208 4.89 -25.76 27.73
N GLY A 209 3.56 -25.87 27.82
CA GLY A 209 2.57 -25.25 26.92
C GLY A 209 2.49 -23.72 26.97
N HIS A 210 3.62 -23.04 26.99
CA HIS A 210 3.73 -21.58 27.09
C HIS A 210 4.11 -21.00 25.73
N ARG A 211 3.17 -21.08 24.77
CA ARG A 211 3.34 -20.44 23.46
C ARG A 211 3.07 -18.94 23.59
N HIS A 212 4.07 -18.20 24.06
CA HIS A 212 3.88 -16.80 24.46
C HIS A 212 3.80 -15.78 23.33
N LEU A 213 4.10 -16.14 22.08
CA LEU A 213 3.91 -15.28 20.93
C LEU A 213 4.01 -16.15 19.66
N PRO A 214 3.17 -15.96 18.62
CA PRO A 214 3.44 -16.51 17.30
C PRO A 214 4.85 -16.09 16.86
N SER A 215 5.66 -17.03 16.41
CA SER A 215 7.02 -16.72 15.96
C SER A 215 6.98 -15.80 14.74
N ASP A 216 8.05 -15.03 14.54
CA ASP A 216 8.19 -14.15 13.37
C ASP A 216 7.92 -14.91 12.05
N SER A 217 8.25 -16.20 11.96
CA SER A 217 7.99 -17.07 10.81
C SER A 217 6.51 -17.45 10.63
N GLU A 218 5.72 -17.56 11.69
CA GLU A 218 4.26 -17.78 11.61
C GLU A 218 3.51 -16.48 11.27
N LEU A 219 4.02 -15.33 11.70
CA LEU A 219 3.58 -14.02 11.18
C LEU A 219 3.93 -13.85 9.69
N GLN A 220 5.04 -14.45 9.24
CA GLN A 220 5.49 -14.49 7.84
C GLN A 220 4.73 -15.51 6.96
N ALA A 221 3.86 -16.35 7.52
CA ALA A 221 3.00 -17.21 6.70
C ALA A 221 2.03 -16.41 5.79
N GLY A 222 1.99 -15.07 5.95
CA GLY A 222 1.32 -14.12 5.04
C GLY A 222 2.20 -13.51 3.94
N SER A 223 3.50 -13.80 3.87
CA SER A 223 4.44 -13.29 2.85
C SER A 223 4.84 -14.36 1.84
N ASP A 224 3.89 -15.22 1.47
CA ASP A 224 4.08 -16.17 0.37
C ASP A 224 4.48 -15.40 -0.89
N TRP A 225 5.55 -15.82 -1.57
CA TRP A 225 6.08 -15.12 -2.75
C TRP A 225 4.99 -14.93 -3.82
N ARG A 226 4.02 -15.86 -3.86
CA ARG A 226 2.82 -15.78 -4.70
C ARG A 226 1.98 -14.54 -4.40
N THR A 227 1.78 -14.22 -3.12
CA THR A 227 1.04 -13.02 -2.68
C THR A 227 1.83 -11.77 -3.05
N GLN A 228 3.16 -11.79 -2.88
CA GLN A 228 4.04 -10.67 -3.25
C GLN A 228 4.03 -10.40 -4.77
N THR A 229 4.15 -11.44 -5.59
CA THR A 229 4.07 -11.35 -7.04
C THR A 229 2.68 -10.91 -7.49
N ALA A 230 1.61 -11.42 -6.87
CA ALA A 230 0.25 -10.98 -7.15
C ALA A 230 0.06 -9.49 -6.87
N ILE A 231 0.62 -8.96 -5.78
CA ILE A 231 0.60 -7.52 -5.47
C ILE A 231 1.36 -6.73 -6.54
N VAL A 232 2.59 -7.14 -6.85
CA VAL A 232 3.43 -6.47 -7.86
C VAL A 232 2.76 -6.47 -9.23
N LEU A 233 2.15 -7.58 -9.64
CA LEU A 233 1.43 -7.69 -10.90
C LEU A 233 0.14 -6.87 -10.88
N ALA A 234 -0.68 -6.98 -9.84
CA ALA A 234 -1.92 -6.20 -9.71
C ALA A 234 -1.66 -4.70 -9.80
N MET A 235 -0.57 -4.23 -9.20
CA MET A 235 -0.18 -2.82 -9.24
C MET A 235 0.53 -2.44 -10.54
N GLY A 236 1.45 -3.28 -11.00
CA GLY A 236 2.32 -3.01 -12.14
C GLY A 236 1.68 -3.23 -13.51
N MET A 237 0.58 -3.99 -13.62
CA MET A 237 -0.06 -4.24 -14.91
C MET A 237 -0.71 -2.99 -15.51
N ARG A 238 -0.91 -1.94 -14.71
CA ARG A 238 -1.53 -0.70 -15.17
C ARG A 238 -0.45 0.23 -15.75
N PRO A 239 -0.33 0.39 -17.08
CA PRO A 239 0.64 1.32 -17.63
C PRO A 239 0.34 2.75 -17.14
N CYS A 240 1.38 3.55 -16.85
CA CYS A 240 1.15 4.94 -16.51
C CYS A 240 0.80 5.74 -17.78
N SER A 241 -0.27 6.52 -17.73
CA SER A 241 -0.74 7.32 -18.87
C SER A 241 0.35 8.29 -19.36
N GLY A 242 1.16 8.83 -18.45
CA GLY A 242 2.32 9.65 -18.78
C GLY A 242 3.38 8.90 -19.61
N ALA A 243 3.66 7.61 -19.31
CA ALA A 243 4.61 6.82 -20.11
C ALA A 243 4.06 6.54 -21.48
N ILE A 244 2.78 6.16 -21.57
CA ILE A 244 2.13 5.92 -22.87
C ILE A 244 2.25 7.18 -23.73
N LEU A 245 1.96 8.35 -23.17
CA LEU A 245 2.03 9.63 -23.89
C LEU A 245 3.44 9.95 -24.38
N VAL A 246 4.44 9.86 -23.50
CA VAL A 246 5.85 10.12 -23.83
C VAL A 246 6.38 9.12 -24.87
N LEU A 247 6.05 7.83 -24.73
CA LEU A 247 6.44 6.77 -25.67
C LEU A 247 5.76 6.94 -27.04
N LEU A 248 4.46 7.28 -27.05
CA LEU A 248 3.73 7.59 -28.27
C LEU A 248 4.35 8.79 -29.00
N PHE A 249 4.54 9.93 -28.32
CA PHE A 249 5.12 11.12 -28.95
C PHE A 249 6.56 10.91 -29.40
N SER A 250 7.39 10.24 -28.58
CA SER A 250 8.77 9.93 -28.97
C SER A 250 8.82 9.02 -30.21
N LYS A 251 7.89 8.08 -30.36
CA LYS A 251 7.77 7.26 -31.57
C LYS A 251 7.39 8.10 -32.79
N VAL A 252 6.45 9.05 -32.64
CA VAL A 252 6.04 9.96 -33.72
C VAL A 252 7.18 10.89 -34.15
N ILE A 253 7.95 11.43 -33.20
CA ILE A 253 9.06 12.34 -33.47
C ILE A 253 10.29 11.62 -34.05
N GLY A 254 10.39 10.30 -33.81
CA GLY A 254 11.51 9.46 -34.26
C GLY A 254 12.64 9.30 -33.24
N VAL A 255 12.38 9.59 -31.96
CA VAL A 255 13.36 9.55 -30.85
C VAL A 255 12.97 8.53 -29.77
N PHE A 256 12.46 7.37 -30.20
CA PHE A 256 11.82 6.37 -29.32
C PHE A 256 12.72 5.90 -28.16
N GLY A 257 14.04 5.75 -28.38
CA GLY A 257 14.98 5.34 -27.33
C GLY A 257 14.99 6.31 -26.14
N TRP A 258 14.91 7.62 -26.39
CA TRP A 258 14.78 8.62 -25.34
C TRP A 258 13.43 8.55 -24.63
N GLY A 259 12.37 8.16 -25.34
CA GLY A 259 11.08 7.86 -24.72
C GLY A 259 11.14 6.69 -23.75
N VAL A 260 11.87 5.62 -24.09
CA VAL A 260 12.09 4.45 -23.20
C VAL A 260 12.88 4.86 -21.95
N ILE A 261 13.99 5.60 -22.12
CA ILE A 261 14.79 6.11 -21.00
C ILE A 261 13.92 6.99 -20.08
N SER A 262 13.10 7.85 -20.66
CA SER A 262 12.18 8.73 -19.93
C SER A 262 11.13 7.95 -19.13
N ALA A 263 10.56 6.89 -19.73
CA ALA A 263 9.60 6.01 -19.05
C ALA A 263 10.24 5.28 -17.85
N LEU A 264 11.48 4.82 -18.00
CA LEU A 264 12.24 4.20 -16.89
C LEU A 264 12.59 5.22 -15.79
N ALA A 265 13.01 6.43 -16.16
CA ALA A 265 13.29 7.50 -15.21
C ALA A 265 12.05 7.90 -14.40
N MET A 266 10.89 7.96 -15.05
CA MET A 266 9.61 8.20 -14.39
C MET A 266 9.19 7.05 -13.46
N ALA A 267 9.39 5.79 -13.86
CA ALA A 267 9.17 4.63 -13.00
C ALA A 267 10.04 4.70 -11.74
N PHE A 268 11.31 5.09 -11.90
CA PHE A 268 12.22 5.31 -10.79
C PHE A 268 11.75 6.45 -9.86
N GLY A 269 11.36 7.60 -10.42
CA GLY A 269 10.79 8.72 -9.64
C GLY A 269 9.55 8.31 -8.84
N THR A 270 8.68 7.49 -9.42
CA THR A 270 7.50 6.93 -8.74
C THR A 270 7.91 6.05 -7.55
N SER A 271 8.93 5.22 -7.75
CA SER A 271 9.47 4.34 -6.71
C SER A 271 10.03 5.10 -5.51
N LEU A 272 10.66 6.26 -5.76
CA LEU A 272 11.25 7.12 -4.73
C LEU A 272 10.15 7.70 -3.82
N THR A 273 9.10 8.26 -4.42
CA THR A 273 7.96 8.81 -3.66
C THR A 273 7.28 7.74 -2.81
N ILE A 274 7.00 6.56 -3.38
CA ILE A 274 6.33 5.49 -2.63
C ILE A 274 7.26 4.98 -1.50
N SER A 275 8.57 4.91 -1.74
CA SER A 275 9.54 4.55 -0.71
C SER A 275 9.56 5.55 0.45
N MET A 276 9.48 6.84 0.15
CA MET A 276 9.40 7.91 1.15
C MET A 276 8.11 7.82 1.96
N LEU A 277 6.97 7.58 1.31
CA LEU A 277 5.69 7.35 1.99
C LEU A 277 5.73 6.10 2.87
N ALA A 278 6.37 5.02 2.41
CA ALA A 278 6.55 3.79 3.15
C ALA A 278 7.35 3.99 4.44
N LEU A 279 8.44 4.76 4.36
CA LEU A 279 9.24 5.15 5.51
C LEU A 279 8.40 5.96 6.50
N LEU A 280 7.68 6.98 6.01
CA LEU A 280 6.83 7.82 6.84
C LEU A 280 5.80 6.99 7.62
N VAL A 281 5.02 6.14 6.94
CA VAL A 281 4.02 5.25 7.56
C VAL A 281 4.66 4.33 8.60
N HIS A 282 5.84 3.76 8.30
CA HIS A 282 6.56 2.88 9.21
C HIS A 282 7.03 3.59 10.48
N TYR A 283 7.61 4.79 10.35
CA TYR A 283 8.04 5.59 11.50
C TYR A 283 6.85 6.06 12.34
N SER A 284 5.77 6.54 11.70
CA SER A 284 4.53 6.91 12.40
C SER A 284 3.94 5.73 13.18
N ARG A 285 3.94 4.53 12.61
CA ARG A 285 3.50 3.31 13.31
C ARG A 285 4.39 2.98 14.51
N ARG A 286 5.72 3.04 14.34
CA ARG A 286 6.66 2.79 15.45
C ARG A 286 6.47 3.79 16.58
N LEU A 287 6.24 5.06 16.26
CA LEU A 287 5.94 6.09 17.24
C LEU A 287 4.62 5.77 17.96
N ALA A 288 3.55 5.44 17.22
CA ALA A 288 2.27 5.08 17.80
C ALA A 288 2.37 3.87 18.74
N VAL A 289 3.10 2.81 18.36
CA VAL A 289 3.31 1.63 19.22
C VAL A 289 4.17 1.95 20.44
N ARG A 290 5.22 2.77 20.29
CA ARG A 290 6.07 3.21 21.42
C ARG A 290 5.27 4.03 22.43
N LEU A 291 4.39 4.91 21.96
CA LEU A 291 3.49 5.71 22.80
C LEU A 291 2.38 4.86 23.43
N SER A 292 1.94 3.80 22.75
CA SER A 292 0.86 2.88 23.21
C SER A 292 1.34 1.74 24.12
N ARG A 293 2.65 1.63 24.40
CA ARG A 293 3.29 0.45 25.03
C ARG A 293 2.83 0.19 26.46
N SER A 294 2.06 1.08 27.07
CA SER A 294 1.81 1.03 28.51
C SER A 294 0.50 0.39 28.97
N ARG A 295 -0.50 0.02 28.14
CA ARG A 295 -1.86 -0.29 28.69
C ARG A 295 -2.81 -1.24 27.92
N ALA A 296 -2.35 -2.15 27.05
CA ALA A 296 -3.27 -3.06 26.34
C ALA A 296 -3.06 -4.55 26.71
N PRO A 297 -4.09 -5.29 27.20
CA PRO A 297 -4.02 -6.74 27.39
C PRO A 297 -3.68 -7.48 26.09
N ALA A 298 -2.85 -8.53 26.16
CA ALA A 298 -2.36 -9.26 24.99
C ALA A 298 -3.46 -9.79 24.06
N ALA A 299 -4.61 -10.23 24.62
CA ALA A 299 -5.76 -10.73 23.86
C ALA A 299 -6.44 -9.64 22.99
N TRP A 300 -6.51 -8.40 23.48
CA TRP A 300 -7.08 -7.27 22.72
C TRP A 300 -6.21 -6.85 21.55
N SER A 301 -4.89 -7.05 21.65
CA SER A 301 -3.99 -6.72 20.54
C SER A 301 -4.23 -7.64 19.33
N ALA A 302 -4.43 -8.95 19.53
CA ALA A 302 -4.71 -9.90 18.45
C ALA A 302 -6.01 -9.57 17.69
N VAL A 303 -7.07 -9.18 18.42
CA VAL A 303 -8.34 -8.75 17.83
C VAL A 303 -8.17 -7.42 17.08
N ALA A 304 -7.48 -6.44 17.66
CA ALA A 304 -7.24 -5.14 17.04
C ALA A 304 -6.44 -5.22 15.73
N TRP A 305 -5.40 -6.07 15.69
CA TRP A 305 -4.63 -6.33 14.47
C TRP A 305 -5.46 -7.09 13.43
N GLY A 306 -6.27 -8.05 13.85
CA GLY A 306 -7.20 -8.79 12.98
C GLY A 306 -8.26 -7.88 12.34
N SER A 307 -8.86 -6.97 13.13
CA SER A 307 -9.83 -6.00 12.65
C SER A 307 -9.20 -4.96 11.71
N LEU A 308 -7.98 -4.50 12.00
CA LEU A 308 -7.27 -3.56 11.12
C LEU A 308 -6.92 -4.19 9.77
N ALA A 309 -6.48 -5.45 9.76
CA ALA A 309 -6.21 -6.19 8.53
C ALA A 309 -7.49 -6.43 7.72
N LEU A 310 -8.62 -6.75 8.38
CA LEU A 310 -9.92 -6.90 7.74
C LEU A 310 -10.40 -5.58 7.14
N ALA A 311 -10.32 -4.48 7.89
CA ALA A 311 -10.65 -3.15 7.39
C ALA A 311 -9.81 -2.79 6.16
N GLY A 312 -8.51 -3.10 6.17
CA GLY A 312 -7.63 -2.94 5.02
C GLY A 312 -8.09 -3.71 3.79
N GLY A 313 -8.43 -5.00 3.95
CA GLY A 313 -8.96 -5.83 2.87
C GLY A 313 -10.27 -5.30 2.30
N LEU A 314 -11.19 -4.84 3.16
CA LEU A 314 -12.48 -4.28 2.75
C LEU A 314 -12.32 -2.94 2.03
N ILE A 315 -11.41 -2.06 2.49
CA ILE A 315 -11.11 -0.79 1.80
C ILE A 315 -10.51 -1.07 0.43
N LEU A 316 -9.61 -2.05 0.30
CA LEU A 316 -9.05 -2.45 -1.00
C LEU A 316 -10.13 -2.96 -1.96
N LEU A 317 -11.07 -3.77 -1.46
CA LEU A 317 -12.21 -4.27 -2.23
C LEU A 317 -13.13 -3.13 -2.68
N ALA A 318 -13.55 -2.27 -1.74
CA ALA A 318 -14.42 -1.13 -2.03
C ALA A 318 -13.77 -0.16 -3.02
N THR A 319 -12.48 0.15 -2.83
CA THR A 319 -11.72 0.99 -3.76
C THR A 319 -11.63 0.31 -5.12
N GLY A 320 -11.23 -0.97 -5.20
CA GLY A 320 -11.16 -1.70 -6.46
C GLY A 320 -12.48 -1.71 -7.24
N LEU A 321 -13.60 -1.90 -6.55
CA LEU A 321 -14.94 -1.86 -7.15
C LEU A 321 -15.30 -0.46 -7.65
N LEU A 322 -15.11 0.56 -6.81
CA LEU A 322 -15.37 1.95 -7.18
C LEU A 322 -14.59 2.33 -8.44
N LEU A 323 -13.31 1.94 -8.52
CA LEU A 323 -12.45 2.21 -9.65
C LEU A 323 -12.87 1.46 -10.90
N TYR A 324 -13.27 0.20 -10.76
CA TYR A 324 -13.75 -0.61 -11.88
C TYR A 324 -15.01 -0.01 -12.53
N VAL A 325 -15.94 0.48 -11.71
CA VAL A 325 -17.17 1.15 -12.15
C VAL A 325 -16.88 2.54 -12.72
N SER A 326 -15.92 3.27 -12.13
CA SER A 326 -15.54 4.61 -12.60
C SER A 326 -14.70 4.60 -13.87
N ALA A 327 -14.09 3.46 -14.22
CA ALA A 327 -13.32 3.29 -15.45
C ALA A 327 -14.24 3.31 -16.68
N GLN A 328 -14.49 4.52 -17.19
CA GLN A 328 -15.20 4.76 -18.44
C GLN A 328 -14.22 4.69 -19.62
N PRO A 329 -14.60 4.03 -20.73
CA PRO A 329 -13.76 4.02 -21.92
C PRO A 329 -13.71 5.41 -22.56
N GLU A 330 -12.55 5.83 -23.07
CA GLU A 330 -12.34 7.15 -23.71
C GLU A 330 -13.02 7.30 -25.09
N PHE A 331 -14.24 6.77 -25.23
CA PHE A 331 -15.01 6.89 -26.46
C PHE A 331 -15.72 8.26 -26.53
N GLY A 332 -15.14 9.18 -27.31
CA GLY A 332 -15.84 10.33 -27.87
C GLY A 332 -15.81 11.59 -26.98
N GLY A 333 -15.70 12.76 -27.62
CA GLY A 333 -15.67 14.08 -27.00
C GLY A 333 -16.98 14.47 -26.31
N GLY A 334 -17.33 13.78 -25.24
CA GLY A 334 -18.43 14.12 -24.34
C GLY A 334 -17.89 14.77 -23.07
N ILE A 335 -18.48 15.92 -22.73
CA ILE A 335 -18.21 16.70 -21.53
C ILE A 335 -18.29 15.78 -20.30
N ARG A 336 -17.16 15.64 -19.59
CA ARG A 336 -17.05 14.85 -18.37
C ARG A 336 -17.85 15.51 -17.23
N PRO A 337 -18.84 14.87 -16.59
CA PRO A 337 -19.52 15.48 -15.45
C PRO A 337 -18.75 15.31 -14.13
N PHE A 338 -17.82 14.35 -14.01
CA PHE A 338 -17.19 14.03 -12.71
C PHE A 338 -15.71 13.57 -12.76
N SER A 339 -14.90 14.14 -13.65
CA SER A 339 -13.45 14.22 -13.36
C SER A 339 -13.07 15.68 -13.10
N ARG A 340 -13.15 16.08 -11.83
CA ARG A 340 -12.30 17.14 -11.28
C ARG A 340 -11.27 16.48 -10.40
#